data_AF-A0A1V5SJL7-F1
#
_entry.id   AF-A0A1V5SJL7-F1
#
_cell.length_a   1.000
_cell.length_b   1.000
_cell.length_c   1.000
_cell.angle_alpha   90.00
_cell.angle_beta   90.00
_cell.angle_gamma   90.00
#
_symmetry.space_group_name_H-M   'P 1'
#
loop_
_entity.id
_entity.type
_entity.pdbx_description
1 polymer ?
#
loop_
_entity_poly.entity_id
_entity_poly.type
_entity_poly.pdbx_seq_one_letter_code
_entity_poly.pdbx_strand_id
1 'polypeptide(L)'
;MILEKVDLSYLLLTPIRPPVKKWVTFPEEKVFFSAYQIYTRNNKIPKVELLINYEGNDFTIGEKVEEDFLAIISVHPMREDAIRDFLRKAHLNWEFIDDLLANKKIKRLSYQSYQYFMRKNVNREE
;
A
#
# COMPACT_ATOMS: atom_id res chain seq x y z
N MET A 1 18.87 -14.49 -25.87
CA MET A 1 17.97 -14.04 -24.78
C MET A 1 16.76 -14.96 -24.82
N ILE A 2 16.75 -15.99 -23.98
CA ILE A 2 15.61 -16.90 -23.86
C ILE A 2 14.56 -16.12 -23.06
N LEU A 3 13.43 -15.80 -23.69
CA LEU A 3 12.27 -15.33 -22.94
C LEU A 3 11.84 -16.52 -22.07
N GLU A 4 12.12 -16.42 -20.77
CA GLU A 4 11.60 -17.39 -19.81
C GLU A 4 10.08 -17.48 -19.98
N LYS A 5 9.59 -18.71 -19.99
CA LYS A 5 8.18 -19.03 -20.13
C LYS A 5 7.44 -18.34 -19.00
N VAL A 6 6.57 -17.39 -19.32
CA VAL A 6 5.73 -16.73 -18.32
C VAL A 6 4.74 -17.77 -17.79
N ASP A 7 4.94 -18.23 -16.56
CA ASP A 7 3.95 -19.07 -15.88
C ASP A 7 2.70 -18.23 -15.58
N LEU A 8 1.59 -18.57 -16.25
CA LEU A 8 0.33 -17.85 -16.14
C LEU A 8 -0.19 -17.95 -14.69
N SER A 9 -0.07 -16.86 -13.92
CA SER A 9 -0.46 -16.83 -12.51
C SER A 9 -1.73 -16.01 -12.32
N TYR A 10 -2.70 -16.54 -11.59
CA TYR A 10 -3.90 -15.80 -11.21
C TYR A 10 -3.68 -15.14 -9.84
N LEU A 11 -3.80 -13.82 -9.80
CA LEU A 11 -3.57 -13.02 -8.60
C LEU A 11 -4.90 -12.65 -7.94
N LEU A 12 -5.08 -13.08 -6.70
CA LEU A 12 -6.19 -12.65 -5.86
C LEU A 12 -5.75 -11.42 -5.07
N LEU A 13 -6.32 -10.28 -5.42
CA LEU A 13 -5.99 -8.97 -4.86
C LEU A 13 -7.16 -8.44 -4.02
N THR A 14 -6.80 -7.73 -2.96
CA THR A 14 -7.72 -7.06 -2.04
C THR A 14 -7.16 -5.67 -1.73
N PRO A 15 -7.97 -4.70 -1.29
CA PRO A 15 -7.46 -3.44 -0.74
C PRO A 15 -6.60 -3.68 0.52
N ILE A 16 -5.29 -3.89 0.33
CA ILE A 16 -4.27 -3.96 1.40
C ILE A 16 -3.87 -2.57 1.92
N ARG A 17 -4.38 -1.51 1.28
CA ARG A 17 -4.24 -0.10 1.66
C ARG A 17 -5.62 0.56 1.75
N PRO A 18 -5.76 1.69 2.46
CA PRO A 18 -7.04 2.37 2.62
C PRO A 18 -7.71 2.69 1.27
N PRO A 19 -8.91 2.15 0.99
CA PRO A 19 -9.64 2.49 -0.23
C PRO A 19 -10.31 3.85 -0.12
N VAL A 20 -10.56 4.49 -1.27
CA VAL A 20 -11.28 5.77 -1.33
C VAL A 20 -12.73 5.63 -0.85
N LYS A 21 -13.37 4.49 -1.14
CA LYS A 21 -14.76 4.23 -0.77
C LYS A 21 -14.80 3.50 0.58
N LYS A 22 -15.36 4.15 1.60
CA LYS A 22 -15.41 3.63 2.98
C LYS A 22 -16.13 2.28 3.15
N TRP A 23 -17.04 1.93 2.23
CA TRP A 23 -17.75 0.65 2.26
C TRP A 23 -16.89 -0.52 1.74
N VAL A 24 -15.79 -0.22 1.04
CA VAL A 24 -14.84 -1.23 0.59
C VAL A 24 -13.97 -1.61 1.78
N THR A 25 -14.03 -2.89 2.16
CA THR A 25 -13.28 -3.41 3.30
C THR A 25 -12.49 -4.66 2.91
N PHE A 26 -11.51 -4.99 3.73
CA PHE A 26 -10.80 -6.25 3.60
C PHE A 26 -11.77 -7.42 3.84
N PRO A 27 -11.85 -8.41 2.93
CA PRO A 27 -12.69 -9.58 3.09
C PRO A 27 -12.32 -10.44 4.30
N GLU A 28 -13.28 -11.21 4.80
CA GLU A 28 -13.01 -12.24 5.82
C GLU A 28 -12.16 -13.38 5.24
N GLU A 29 -11.37 -14.04 6.10
CA GLU A 29 -10.48 -15.15 5.72
C GLU A 29 -11.20 -16.26 4.95
N LYS A 30 -12.43 -16.61 5.35
CA LYS A 30 -13.25 -17.63 4.68
C LYS A 30 -13.48 -17.31 3.21
N VAL A 31 -13.60 -16.02 2.86
CA VAL A 31 -13.83 -15.56 1.48
C VAL A 31 -12.58 -15.82 0.63
N PHE A 32 -11.40 -15.54 1.17
CA PHE A 32 -10.14 -15.85 0.49
C PHE A 32 -9.94 -17.33 0.29
N PHE A 33 -10.24 -18.14 1.31
CA PHE A 33 -10.14 -19.59 1.23
C PHE A 33 -11.07 -20.15 0.13
N SER A 34 -12.33 -19.71 0.11
CA SER A 34 -13.28 -20.11 -0.94
C SER A 34 -12.83 -19.66 -2.33
N ALA A 35 -12.38 -18.42 -2.49
CA ALA A 35 -11.87 -17.93 -3.77
C ALA A 35 -10.67 -18.75 -4.24
N TYR A 36 -9.67 -18.96 -3.38
CA TYR A 36 -8.48 -19.76 -3.68
C TYR A 36 -8.84 -21.17 -4.13
N GLN A 37 -9.78 -21.84 -3.46
CA GLN A 37 -10.25 -23.16 -3.88
C GLN A 37 -10.93 -23.14 -5.25
N ILE A 38 -11.77 -22.15 -5.54
CA ILE A 38 -12.45 -22.05 -6.83
C ILE A 38 -11.43 -21.94 -7.97
N TYR A 39 -10.40 -21.10 -7.81
CA TYR A 39 -9.40 -20.88 -8.85
C TYR A 39 -8.40 -22.04 -8.98
N THR A 40 -8.02 -22.69 -7.87
CA THR A 40 -7.08 -23.84 -7.91
C THR A 40 -7.72 -25.14 -8.37
N ARG A 41 -9.04 -25.30 -8.24
CA ARG A 41 -9.76 -26.53 -8.63
C ARG A 41 -9.82 -26.74 -10.15
N ASN A 42 -9.55 -25.71 -10.95
CA ASN A 42 -9.55 -25.81 -12.39
C ASN A 42 -8.11 -25.93 -12.90
N ASN A 43 -7.75 -27.06 -13.50
CA ASN A 43 -6.42 -27.32 -14.07
C ASN A 43 -6.00 -26.34 -15.19
N LYS A 44 -6.86 -25.37 -15.55
CA LYS A 44 -6.55 -24.26 -16.46
C LYS A 44 -5.66 -23.18 -15.84
N ILE A 45 -5.59 -23.09 -14.51
CA ILE A 45 -4.76 -22.10 -13.82
C ILE A 45 -3.60 -22.84 -13.14
N PRO A 46 -2.37 -22.73 -13.67
CA PRO A 46 -1.24 -23.50 -13.15
C PRO A 46 -0.77 -22.98 -11.79
N LYS A 47 -1.01 -21.69 -11.48
CA LYS A 47 -0.61 -21.06 -10.22
C LYS A 47 -1.62 -20.01 -9.78
N VAL A 48 -2.00 -20.04 -8.50
CA VAL A 48 -2.83 -19.02 -7.86
C VAL A 48 -2.05 -18.45 -6.68
N GLU A 49 -1.95 -17.13 -6.60
CA GLU A 49 -1.29 -16.44 -5.50
C GLU A 49 -2.23 -15.47 -4.79
N LEU A 50 -2.13 -15.45 -3.45
CA LEU A 50 -2.84 -14.51 -2.60
C LEU A 50 -1.91 -13.31 -2.31
N LEU A 51 -2.22 -12.17 -2.91
CA LEU A 51 -1.50 -10.91 -2.67
C LEU A 51 -2.27 -10.04 -1.67
N ILE A 52 -2.46 -10.61 -0.47
CA ILE A 52 -3.31 -10.03 0.59
C ILE A 52 -2.49 -9.49 1.77
N ASN A 53 -1.17 -9.72 1.73
CA ASN A 53 -0.23 -9.21 2.72
C ASN A 53 0.27 -7.82 2.33
N TYR A 54 0.77 -7.10 3.32
CA TYR A 54 1.38 -5.79 3.09
C TYR A 54 2.61 -5.91 2.20
N GLU A 55 2.70 -5.08 1.15
CA GLU A 55 3.69 -5.21 0.06
C GLU A 55 5.15 -4.88 0.46
N GLY A 56 5.39 -4.41 1.68
CA GLY A 56 6.72 -4.04 2.18
C GLY A 56 7.04 -2.54 2.05
N ASN A 57 8.30 -2.18 2.39
CA ASN A 57 8.77 -0.80 2.58
C ASN A 57 9.99 -0.43 1.70
N ASP A 58 10.09 -1.02 0.51
CA ASP A 58 11.17 -0.74 -0.43
C ASP A 58 10.90 0.52 -1.26
N PHE A 59 11.02 1.66 -0.58
CA PHE A 59 11.01 2.97 -1.21
C PHE A 59 12.44 3.45 -1.44
N THR A 60 12.73 3.92 -2.65
CA THR A 60 13.98 4.61 -2.98
C THR A 60 13.87 6.06 -2.55
N ILE A 61 14.92 6.57 -1.91
CA ILE A 61 15.02 7.97 -1.47
C ILE A 61 16.00 8.65 -2.41
N GLY A 62 15.54 9.71 -3.10
CA GLY A 62 16.38 10.55 -3.93
C GLY A 62 17.01 11.67 -3.10
N GLU A 63 17.40 12.75 -3.79
CA GLU A 63 18.08 13.89 -3.15
C GLU A 63 17.10 14.83 -2.44
N LYS A 64 15.83 14.82 -2.83
CA LYS A 64 14.81 15.75 -2.32
C LYS A 64 13.76 15.01 -1.48
N VAL A 65 14.16 14.69 -0.26
CA VAL A 65 13.40 13.81 0.64
C VAL A 65 11.92 14.21 0.80
N GLU A 66 11.60 15.50 0.93
CA GLU A 66 10.20 15.93 1.07
C GLU A 66 9.39 15.71 -0.21
N GLU A 67 9.94 16.08 -1.37
CA GLU A 67 9.27 15.91 -2.67
C GLU A 67 9.06 14.42 -2.96
N ASP A 68 10.08 13.59 -2.69
CA ASP A 68 10.02 12.14 -2.86
C ASP A 68 8.98 11.52 -1.93
N PHE A 69 8.99 11.90 -0.65
CA PHE A 69 8.00 11.43 0.32
C PHE A 69 6.58 11.76 -0.13
N LEU A 70 6.32 13.02 -0.47
CA LEU A 70 5.00 13.49 -0.92
C LEU A 70 4.57 12.83 -2.24
N ALA A 71 5.50 12.54 -3.14
CA ALA A 71 5.23 11.82 -4.38
C ALA A 71 4.79 10.37 -4.08
N ILE A 72 5.54 9.65 -3.24
CA ILE A 72 5.22 8.27 -2.84
C ILE A 72 3.82 8.21 -2.22
N ILE A 73 3.55 9.03 -1.20
CA ILE A 73 2.28 8.97 -0.45
C ILE A 73 1.08 9.57 -1.19
N SER A 74 1.29 10.15 -2.37
CA SER A 74 0.20 10.59 -3.25
C SER A 74 -0.43 9.43 -4.02
N VAL A 75 0.36 8.41 -4.34
CA VAL A 75 -0.07 7.18 -5.00
C VAL A 75 -0.38 6.10 -3.97
N HIS A 76 0.44 6.01 -2.92
CA HIS A 76 0.46 4.91 -1.97
C HIS A 76 0.39 5.43 -0.53
N PRO A 77 -0.79 5.42 0.13
CA PRO A 77 -0.85 5.72 1.56
C PRO A 77 0.15 4.84 2.32
N MET A 78 1.03 5.48 3.08
CA MET A 78 2.14 4.82 3.75
C MET A 78 1.76 4.56 5.21
N ARG A 79 2.01 3.34 5.68
CA ARG A 79 1.74 2.92 7.06
C ARG A 79 2.76 3.56 8.01
N GLU A 80 2.39 3.81 9.26
CA GLU A 80 3.26 4.51 10.22
C GLU A 80 4.65 3.86 10.38
N ASP A 81 4.73 2.54 10.46
CA ASP A 81 6.00 1.79 10.54
C ASP A 81 6.87 1.98 9.29
N ALA A 82 6.25 2.00 8.11
CA ALA A 82 6.92 2.28 6.84
C ALA A 82 7.49 3.70 6.78
N ILE A 83 6.78 4.66 7.36
CA ILE A 83 7.28 6.04 7.49
C ILE A 83 8.46 6.09 8.46
N ARG A 84 8.40 5.38 9.59
CA ARG A 84 9.53 5.31 10.53
C ARG A 84 10.78 4.75 9.86
N ASP A 85 10.63 3.71 9.03
CA ASP A 85 11.72 3.17 8.22
C ASP A 85 12.25 4.18 7.19
N PHE A 86 11.35 4.87 6.49
CA PHE A 86 11.70 5.92 5.53
C PHE A 86 12.51 7.04 6.20
N LEU A 87 12.03 7.57 7.32
CA LEU A 87 12.70 8.64 8.07
C LEU A 87 14.07 8.20 8.57
N ARG A 88 14.19 6.97 9.07
CA ARG A 88 15.47 6.39 9.48
C ARG A 88 16.47 6.32 8.31
N LYS A 89 16.03 5.88 7.13
CA LYS A 89 16.86 5.85 5.90
C LYS A 89 17.25 7.26 5.43
N ALA A 90 16.37 8.24 5.62
CA ALA A 90 16.60 9.64 5.28
C ALA A 90 17.36 10.44 6.36
N HIS A 91 17.71 9.85 7.49
CA HIS A 91 18.27 10.54 8.66
C HIS A 91 17.42 11.72 9.16
N LEU A 92 16.09 11.55 9.14
CA LEU A 92 15.11 12.52 9.62
C LEU A 92 14.41 12.02 10.88
N ASN A 93 13.88 12.96 11.66
CA ASN A 93 13.08 12.70 12.85
C ASN A 93 11.58 12.78 12.54
N TRP A 94 10.75 12.33 13.49
CA TRP A 94 9.29 12.37 13.36
C TRP A 94 8.71 13.79 13.22
N GLU A 95 9.44 14.81 13.67
CA GLU A 95 9.11 16.23 13.50
C GLU A 95 8.79 16.59 12.04
N PHE A 96 9.48 15.96 11.08
CA PHE A 96 9.18 16.10 9.65
C PHE A 96 7.71 15.77 9.31
N ILE A 97 7.16 14.72 9.92
CA ILE A 97 5.77 14.30 9.70
C ILE A 97 4.80 15.26 10.40
N ASP A 98 5.15 15.71 11.60
CA ASP A 98 4.34 16.67 12.35
C ASP A 98 4.25 18.02 11.61
N ASP A 99 5.35 18.49 11.02
CA ASP A 99 5.37 19.69 10.18
C ASP A 99 4.48 19.54 8.94
N LEU A 100 4.53 18.39 8.25
CA LEU A 100 3.68 18.13 7.09
C LEU A 100 2.19 18.08 7.45
N LEU A 101 1.85 17.57 8.64
CA LEU A 101 0.48 17.57 9.16
C LEU A 101 0.02 18.98 9.53
N ALA A 102 0.85 19.74 10.24
CA ALA A 102 0.58 21.12 10.64
C ALA A 102 0.33 22.01 9.41
N ASN A 103 1.14 21.83 8.37
CA ASN A 103 1.01 22.51 7.08
C ASN A 103 -0.10 21.92 6.18
N LYS A 104 -0.88 20.94 6.66
CA LYS A 104 -1.96 20.27 5.92
C LYS A 104 -1.52 19.67 4.57
N LYS A 105 -0.23 19.38 4.39
CA LYS A 105 0.32 18.71 3.17
C LYS A 105 -0.08 17.24 3.13
N ILE A 106 -0.27 16.63 4.31
CA ILE A 106 -0.67 15.23 4.47
C ILE A 106 -1.84 15.11 5.45
N LYS A 107 -2.50 13.95 5.45
CA LYS A 107 -3.53 13.60 6.44
C LYS A 107 -3.37 12.17 6.95
N ARG A 108 -3.82 11.94 8.18
CA ARG A 108 -3.89 10.61 8.81
C ARG A 108 -5.18 9.89 8.40
N LEU A 109 -5.08 8.58 8.23
CA LEU A 109 -6.18 7.68 7.95
C LEU A 109 -6.03 6.45 8.84
N SER A 110 -7.14 5.93 9.35
CA SER A 110 -7.17 4.64 10.00
C SER A 110 -7.78 3.60 9.06
N TYR A 111 -7.10 2.47 8.89
CA TYR A 111 -7.60 1.35 8.10
C TYR A 111 -7.13 0.06 8.76
N GLN A 112 -8.09 -0.85 9.01
CA GLN A 112 -7.87 -2.01 9.88
C GLN A 112 -7.32 -1.55 11.24
N SER A 113 -6.26 -2.20 11.74
CA SER A 113 -5.58 -1.86 13.01
C SER A 113 -4.39 -0.92 12.84
N TYR A 114 -4.26 -0.27 11.67
CA TYR A 114 -3.07 0.51 11.31
C TYR A 114 -3.39 1.98 11.00
N GLN A 115 -2.42 2.84 11.27
CA GLN A 115 -2.42 4.24 10.85
C GLN A 115 -1.66 4.39 9.54
N TYR A 116 -2.27 5.11 8.61
CA TYR A 116 -1.73 5.46 7.30
C TYR A 116 -1.68 6.97 7.12
N PHE A 117 -0.77 7.42 6.28
CA PHE A 117 -0.62 8.82 5.92
C PHE A 117 -0.71 8.94 4.41
N MET A 118 -1.50 9.90 3.95
CA MET A 118 -1.65 10.18 2.52
C MET A 118 -1.47 11.67 2.24
N ARG A 119 -1.04 12.00 1.02
CA ARG A 119 -1.00 13.38 0.57
C ARG A 119 -2.41 13.98 0.57
N LYS A 120 -2.55 15.20 1.09
CA LYS A 120 -3.79 15.95 0.96
C LYS A 120 -3.86 16.56 -0.44
N ASN A 121 -4.90 16.23 -1.20
CA ASN A 121 -5.16 16.86 -2.49
C ASN A 121 -5.86 18.20 -2.26
N VAL A 122 -5.32 19.29 -2.82
CA VAL A 122 -5.88 20.65 -2.69
C VAL A 122 -7.25 20.78 -3.39
N ASN A 123 -7.55 19.90 -4.36
CA ASN A 123 -8.74 19.98 -5.21
C ASN A 123 -9.87 18.98 -4.86
N ARG A 124 -9.79 18.31 -3.71
CA ARG A 124 -10.88 17.44 -3.23
C ARG A 124 -11.27 17.90 -1.85
N GLU A 125 -12.23 18.82 -1.80
CA GLU A 125 -13.03 19.04 -0.60
C GLU A 125 -13.70 17.70 -0.24
N GLU A 126 -13.51 17.27 1.01
CA GLU A 126 -14.28 16.19 1.63
C GLU A 126 -15.53 16.76 2.29
#